data_AF-A0A535XJ36-F1
#
_entry.id   AF-A0A535XJ36-F1
#
_cell.length_a   1.000
_cell.length_b   1.000
_cell.length_c   1.000
_cell.angle_alpha   90.00
_cell.angle_beta   90.00
_cell.angle_gamma   90.00
#
_symmetry.space_group_name_H-M   'P 1'
#
loop_
_entity.id
_entity.type
_entity.pdbx_description
1 polymer ?
#
loop_
_entity_poly.entity_id
_entity_poly.type
_entity_poly.pdbx_seq_one_letter_code
_entity_poly.pdbx_strand_id
1 'polypeptide(L)' 'MPQRRVLIVDDALFMRNTLRDIFATAGFAIAGEADDGVQAVNLFRELKP' A
#
# COMPACT_ATOMS: atom_id res chain seq x y z
N MET A 1 -0.28 -15.82 -13.30
CA MET A 1 0.43 -15.49 -12.04
C MET A 1 -0.56 -14.77 -11.14
N PRO A 2 -0.68 -15.13 -9.84
CA PRO A 2 -1.55 -14.37 -8.93
C PRO A 2 -1.10 -12.91 -8.88
N GLN A 3 -2.06 -11.98 -8.87
CA GLN A 3 -1.81 -10.55 -8.83
C GLN A 3 -1.10 -10.19 -7.52
N ARG A 4 0.09 -9.61 -7.60
CA ARG A 4 0.86 -9.19 -6.41
C ARG A 4 0.19 -7.96 -5.82
N ARG A 5 -0.03 -7.98 -4.51
CA ARG A 5 -0.68 -6.90 -3.76
C ARG A 5 0.36 -6.10 -2.98
N VAL A 6 0.08 -4.82 -2.72
CA VAL A 6 1.02 -3.89 -2.06
C VAL A 6 0.28 -3.09 -0.99
N LEU A 7 0.82 -3.04 0.22
CA LEU A 7 0.44 -2.10 1.27
C LEU A 7 1.45 -0.95 1.27
N ILE A 8 0.97 0.28 1.05
CA ILE A 8 1.82 1.48 1.02
C ILE A 8 1.79 2.13 2.41
N VAL A 9 2.96 2.48 2.95
CA VAL A 9 3.11 3.08 4.27
C VAL A 9 4.01 4.32 4.16
N ASP A 10 3.44 5.50 4.38
CA ASP A 10 4.15 6.79 4.33
C ASP A 10 3.31 7.87 5.03
N ASP A 11 3.93 8.75 5.82
CA ASP A 11 3.24 9.80 6.60
C ASP A 11 2.75 10.97 5.73
N ALA A 12 3.33 11.16 4.54
CA ALA A 12 2.93 12.19 3.60
C ALA A 12 1.90 11.68 2.58
N LEU A 13 0.70 12.29 2.58
CA LEU A 13 -0.36 11.97 1.62
C LEU A 13 0.08 12.08 0.15
N PHE A 14 0.91 13.08 -0.18
CA PHE A 14 1.43 13.26 -1.53
C PHE A 14 2.31 12.09 -1.98
N MET A 15 3.14 11.56 -1.08
CA MET A 15 4.01 10.42 -1.37
C MET A 15 3.20 9.14 -1.55
N ARG A 16 2.18 8.90 -0.71
CA ARG A 16 1.27 7.75 -0.88
C ARG A 16 0.57 7.77 -2.24
N ASN A 17 0.05 8.92 -2.66
CA ASN A 17 -0.56 9.07 -3.99
C ASN A 17 0.43 8.75 -5.12
N THR A 18 1.65 9.27 -5.01
CA THR A 18 2.72 9.02 -6.00
C THR A 18 3.05 7.53 -6.08
N LEU A 19 3.23 6.85 -4.95
CA LEU A 19 3.52 5.42 -4.89
C LEU A 19 2.34 4.58 -5.40
N ARG A 20 1.10 4.95 -5.06
CA ARG A 20 -0.12 4.31 -5.53
C ARG A 20 -0.18 4.29 -7.06
N ASP A 21 0.10 5.43 -7.70
CA ASP A 21 0.10 5.55 -9.16
C ASP A 21 1.23 4.73 -9.80
N ILE A 22 2.44 4.73 -9.23
CA ILE A 22 3.58 3.93 -9.70
C ILE A 22 3.25 2.44 -9.67
N PHE A 23 2.77 1.93 -8.54
CA PHE A 23 2.48 0.50 -8.38
C PHE A 23 1.26 0.06 -9.21
N ALA A 24 0.21 0.88 -9.27
CA ALA A 24 -0.94 0.60 -10.13
C ALA A 24 -0.54 0.53 -11.61
N THR A 25 0.29 1.46 -12.08
CA THR A 25 0.82 1.48 -13.46
C THR A 25 1.69 0.25 -13.74
N ALA A 26 2.45 -0.22 -12.75
CA ALA A 26 3.26 -1.43 -12.85
C ALA A 26 2.44 -2.74 -12.73
N GLY A 27 1.11 -2.67 -12.61
CA GLY A 27 0.20 -3.82 -12.60
C GLY A 27 0.02 -4.49 -11.22
N PHE A 28 0.45 -3.84 -10.14
CA PHE A 28 0.20 -4.30 -8.78
C PHE A 28 -1.20 -3.88 -8.31
N ALA A 29 -1.82 -4.70 -7.47
CA ALA A 29 -3.04 -4.32 -6.77
C ALA A 29 -2.69 -3.61 -5.45
N ILE A 30 -3.34 -2.48 -5.18
CA ILE A 30 -3.18 -1.80 -3.90
C ILE A 30 -4.05 -2.49 -2.86
N ALA A 31 -3.43 -3.09 -1.86
CA ALA A 31 -4.13 -3.75 -0.76
C ALA A 31 -4.72 -2.75 0.22
N GLY A 32 -3.99 -1.67 0.48
CA GLY A 32 -4.34 -0.61 1.42
C GLY A 32 -3.22 0.43 1.52
N GLU A 33 -3.48 1.47 2.30
CA GLU A 33 -2.56 2.57 2.56
C GLU A 33 -2.56 2.87 4.06
N ALA A 34 -1.39 3.17 4.62
CA ALA A 34 -1.22 3.56 6.00
C ALA A 34 -0.43 4.87 6.12
N ASP A 35 -0.79 5.73 7.07
CA ASP A 35 -0.09 6.98 7.38
C ASP A 35 0.87 6.90 8.57
N ASP A 36 0.81 5.82 9.35
CA ASP A 36 1.73 5.56 10.44
C ASP A 36 2.06 4.06 10.61
N GLY A 37 3.04 3.78 11.47
CA GLY A 37 3.51 2.42 11.74
C GLY A 37 2.50 1.53 12.48
N VAL A 38 1.66 2.09 13.35
CA VAL A 38 0.64 1.33 14.09
C VAL A 38 -0.45 0.88 13.13
N GLN A 39 -0.95 1.80 12.30
CA GLN A 39 -1.92 1.49 11.26
C GLN A 39 -1.35 0.48 10.25
N ALA A 40 -0.09 0.63 9.84
CA ALA A 40 0.57 -0.30 8.95
C ALA A 40 0.62 -1.73 9.49
N VAL A 41 0.99 -1.91 10.78
CA VAL A 41 1.03 -3.23 11.41
C VAL A 41 -0.36 -3.86 11.49
N ASN A 42 -1.39 -3.07 11.79
CA ASN A 42 -2.77 -3.55 11.84
C ASN A 42 -3.27 -3.98 10.44
N LEU A 43 -3.08 -3.12 9.44
CA LEU A 43 -3.45 -3.39 8.06
C LEU A 43 -2.68 -4.57 7.45
N PHE A 44 -1.40 -4.75 7.78
CA PHE A 44 -0.63 -5.90 7.32
C PHE A 44 -1.23 -7.23 7.81
N ARG A 45 -1.65 -7.28 9.08
CA ARG A 45 -2.29 -8.48 9.67
C ARG A 45 -3.64 -8.79 9.04
N GLU A 46 -4.43 -7.75 8.75
CA GLU A 46 -5.76 -7.87 8.15
C GLU A 46 -5.70 -8.23 6.66
N LEU A 47 -4.95 -7.44 5.89
CA LEU A 47 -4.98 -7.47 4.43
C LEU A 47 -4.11 -8.56 3.82
N LYS A 48 -3.08 -9.03 4.56
CA LYS A 48 -2.06 -9.98 4.09
C LYS A 48 -1.58 -9.62 2.67
N PRO A 49 -1.05 -8.40 2.51
CA PRO A 49 -0.64 -7.85 1.21
C PRO A 49 0.48 -8.68 0.57
#